data_AF-A0A1F7GVL0-F1
#
_entry.id   AF-A0A1F7GVL0-F1
#
_cell.length_a   1.000
_cell.length_b   1.000
_cell.length_c   1.000
_cell.angle_alpha   90.00
_cell.angle_beta   90.00
_cell.angle_gamma   90.00
#
_symmetry.space_group_name_H-M   'P 1'
#
loop_
_entity.id
_entity.type
_entity.pdbx_description
1 polymer ?
#
loop_
_entity_poly.entity_id
_entity_poly.type
_entity_poly.pdbx_seq_one_letter_code
_entity_poly.pdbx_strand_id
1 'polypeptide(L)' 'MEPLLEFLDAQHLFSFFLKLFGVTLGLLYLFFAVIMIRQVISMKRTVSVKDGGILLIISYIQVSLATVIVFYALFIL' A
#
# COMPACT_ATOMS: atom_id res chain seq x y z
N MET A 1 -24.26 12.03 29.82
CA MET A 1 -23.85 10.60 29.79
C MET A 1 -24.42 9.89 28.56
N GLU A 2 -25.55 10.34 28.00
CA GLU A 2 -26.11 9.83 26.74
C GLU A 2 -25.18 9.87 25.50
N PRO A 3 -24.37 10.91 25.22
CA PRO A 3 -23.54 10.93 24.00
C PRO A 3 -22.40 9.90 24.02
N LEU A 4 -21.97 9.43 25.20
CA LEU A 4 -20.96 8.37 25.32
C LEU A 4 -21.53 6.99 25.01
N LEU A 5 -22.81 6.76 25.29
CA LEU A 5 -23.51 5.51 24.98
C LEU A 5 -23.86 5.42 23.49
N GLU A 6 -24.16 6.55 22.85
CA GLU A 6 -24.37 6.65 21.40
C GLU A 6 -23.06 6.44 20.61
N PHE A 7 -21.91 6.88 21.17
CA PHE A 7 -20.59 6.60 20.62
C PHE A 7 -20.16 5.13 20.73
N LEU A 8 -20.74 4.40 21.70
CA LEU A 8 -20.56 2.95 21.89
C LEU A 8 -21.45 2.12 20.97
N ASP A 9 -22.27 2.75 20.13
CA ASP A 9 -23.06 2.04 19.14
C ASP A 9 -22.12 1.35 18.14
N ALA A 10 -22.34 0.06 17.90
CA ALA A 10 -21.37 -0.83 17.26
C ALA A 10 -20.95 -0.33 15.87
N GLN A 11 -21.85 0.38 15.19
CA GLN A 11 -21.62 0.98 13.89
C GLN A 11 -20.60 2.13 13.93
N HIS A 12 -20.66 3.02 14.94
CA HIS A 12 -19.73 4.14 15.07
C HIS A 12 -18.34 3.68 15.50
N LEU A 13 -18.27 2.72 16.42
CA LEU A 13 -17.01 2.09 16.82
C LEU A 13 -16.33 1.38 15.66
N PHE A 14 -17.07 0.60 14.87
CA PHE A 14 -16.53 -0.10 13.72
C PHE A 14 -16.06 0.86 12.61
N SER A 15 -16.82 1.93 12.34
CA SER A 15 -16.40 2.96 11.39
C SER A 15 -15.13 3.69 11.85
N PHE A 16 -15.03 4.02 13.14
CA PHE A 16 -13.84 4.64 13.71
C PHE A 16 -12.62 3.70 13.63
N PHE A 17 -12.81 2.42 13.96
CA PHE A 17 -11.78 1.38 13.81
C PHE A 17 -11.28 1.28 12.38
N LEU A 18 -12.18 1.19 11.40
CA LEU A 18 -11.82 1.13 9.98
C LEU A 18 -11.05 2.37 9.52
N LYS A 19 -11.45 3.57 9.94
CA LYS A 19 -10.72 4.80 9.61
C LYS A 19 -9.32 4.82 10.21
N LEU A 20 -9.19 4.44 11.48
CA LEU A 20 -7.91 4.46 12.19
C LEU A 20 -6.95 3.41 11.62
N PHE A 21 -7.45 2.22 11.30
CA PHE A 21 -6.70 1.20 10.57
C PHE A 21 -6.42 1.60 9.12
N GLY A 22 -7.36 2.26 8.43
CA GLY A 22 -7.18 2.74 7.07
C GLY A 22 -6.02 3.73 6.95
N VAL A 23 -5.93 4.71 7.85
CA VAL A 23 -4.82 5.65 7.91
C VAL A 23 -3.50 4.94 8.24
N THR A 24 -3.51 4.03 9.22
CA THR A 24 -2.30 3.30 9.64
C THR A 24 -1.78 2.38 8.53
N LEU A 25 -2.68 1.64 7.87
CA LEU A 25 -2.36 0.77 6.75
C LEU A 25 -1.95 1.58 5.52
N GLY A 26 -2.55 2.74 5.26
CA GLY A 26 -2.13 3.65 4.20
C GLY A 26 -0.70 4.15 4.38
N LEU A 27 -0.32 4.50 5.61
CA LEU A 27 1.06 4.87 5.98
C LEU A 27 2.04 3.72 5.76
N LEU A 28 1.68 2.50 6.19
CA LEU A 28 2.45 1.29 5.91
C LEU A 28 2.60 1.04 4.40
N TYR A 29 1.55 1.30 3.63
CA TYR A 29 1.54 1.12 2.19
C TYR A 29 2.49 2.10 1.48
N LEU A 30 2.55 3.35 1.92
CA LEU A 30 3.55 4.32 1.45
C LEU A 30 4.97 3.84 1.71
N PHE A 31 5.24 3.31 2.91
CA PHE A 31 6.56 2.78 3.27
C PHE A 31 6.92 1.58 2.39
N PHE A 32 5.96 0.68 2.16
CA PHE A 32 6.12 -0.46 1.27
C PHE A 32 6.43 -0.04 -0.18
N ALA A 33 5.75 0.97 -0.71
CA ALA A 33 6.00 1.50 -2.05
C ALA A 33 7.44 2.02 -2.21
N VAL A 34 7.97 2.72 -1.20
CA VAL A 34 9.36 3.21 -1.21
C VAL A 34 10.37 2.06 -1.22
N ILE A 35 10.13 1.01 -0.41
CA ILE A 35 10.97 -0.19 -0.38
C ILE A 35 10.95 -0.89 -1.75
N MET A 36 9.77 -1.03 -2.34
CA MET A 36 9.57 -1.63 -3.66
C MET A 36 10.38 -0.92 -4.75
N ILE A 37 10.37 0.42 -4.76
CA ILE A 37 11.19 1.20 -5.71
C ILE A 37 12.68 0.91 -5.51
N ARG A 38 13.17 0.89 -4.26
CA ARG A 38 14.58 0.57 -3.95
C ARG A 38 14.95 -0.85 -4.37
N GLN A 39 14.05 -1.81 -4.18
CA GLN A 39 14.24 -3.20 -4.60
C GLN A 39 14.38 -3.31 -6.12
N VAL A 40 13.51 -2.65 -6.89
CA VAL A 40 13.56 -2.64 -8.36
C VAL A 40 14.87 -2.00 -8.85
N ILE A 41 15.32 -0.92 -8.23
CA ILE A 41 16.60 -0.26 -8.57
C ILE A 41 17.79 -1.18 -8.29
N SER A 42 17.82 -1.82 -7.12
CA SER A 42 18.89 -2.76 -6.73
C SER A 42 18.93 -3.97 -7.68
N MET A 43 17.76 -4.48 -8.05
CA MET A 43 17.61 -5.56 -9.01
C MET A 43 18.11 -5.16 -10.41
N LYS A 44 17.72 -3.98 -10.92
CA LYS A 44 18.23 -3.45 -12.20
C LYS A 44 19.76 -3.34 -12.23
N ARG A 45 20.39 -2.96 -11.11
CA ARG A 45 21.86 -2.85 -11.01
C ARG A 45 22.56 -4.21 -10.96
N THR A 46 21.90 -5.23 -10.41
CA THR A 46 22.48 -6.58 -10.23
C THR A 46 22.27 -7.47 -11.46
N VAL A 47 21.19 -7.27 -12.22
CA VAL A 47 20.80 -8.06 -13.41
C VAL A 47 21.60 -7.66 -14.68
N SER A 48 22.80 -7.12 -14.52
CA SER A 48 23.60 -6.55 -15.61
C SER A 48 24.06 -7.56 -16.69
N VAL A 49 23.99 -8.90 -16.52
CA VAL A 49 24.70 -9.79 -17.48
C VAL A 49 24.00 -11.09 -17.96
N LYS A 50 22.94 -11.65 -17.37
CA LYS A 50 22.59 -13.06 -17.73
C LYS A 50 21.12 -13.53 -17.82
N ASP A 51 20.09 -12.70 -17.62
CA ASP A 51 18.71 -13.20 -17.48
C ASP A 51 17.74 -12.92 -18.64
N GLY A 52 18.23 -12.49 -19.82
CA GLY A 52 17.38 -12.31 -21.01
C GLY A 52 16.23 -11.28 -20.87
N GLY A 53 16.21 -10.48 -19.80
CA GLY A 53 15.23 -9.42 -19.57
C GLY A 53 13.95 -9.84 -18.83
N ILE A 54 13.76 -11.11 -18.45
CA ILE A 54 12.52 -11.61 -17.82
C ILE A 54 12.25 -10.93 -16.47
N LEU A 55 13.28 -10.83 -15.62
CA LEU A 55 13.19 -10.12 -14.33
C LEU A 55 12.78 -8.64 -14.52
N LEU A 56 13.24 -8.02 -15.60
CA LEU A 56 12.94 -6.63 -15.92
C LEU A 56 11.46 -6.45 -16.30
N ILE A 57 10.89 -7.40 -17.03
CA ILE A 57 9.46 -7.45 -17.37
C ILE A 57 8.61 -7.63 -16.11
N ILE A 58 8.96 -8.58 -15.23
CA ILE A 58 8.24 -8.81 -13.97
C ILE A 58 8.27 -7.55 -13.10
N SER A 59 9.41 -6.86 -13.02
CA SER A 59 9.51 -5.58 -12.29
C SER A 59 8.62 -4.49 -12.87
N TYR A 60 8.47 -4.40 -14.20
CA TYR A 60 7.54 -3.44 -14.80
C TYR A 60 6.08 -3.74 -14.46
N ILE A 61 5.69 -5.02 -14.50
CA ILE A 61 4.35 -5.44 -14.07
C ILE A 61 4.13 -5.08 -12.59
N GLN A 62 5.14 -5.31 -11.75
CA GLN A 62 5.06 -5.03 -10.32
C GLN A 62 4.94 -3.53 -10.01
N VAL A 63 5.65 -2.67 -10.76
CA VAL A 63 5.49 -1.20 -10.65
C VAL A 63 4.11 -0.75 -11.14
N SER A 64 3.58 -1.36 -12.19
CA SER A 64 2.23 -1.08 -12.69
C SER A 64 1.16 -1.43 -11.65
N LEU A 65 1.24 -2.61 -11.04
CA LEU A 65 0.35 -3.04 -9.95
C LEU A 65 0.45 -2.12 -8.73
N ALA A 66 1.66 -1.75 -8.31
CA ALA A 66 1.85 -0.81 -7.20
C ALA A 66 1.20 0.56 -7.48
N THR A 67 1.28 1.03 -8.74
CA THR A 67 0.63 2.28 -9.16
C THR A 67 -0.89 2.20 -9.04
N VAL A 68 -1.51 1.10 -9.50
CA VAL A 68 -2.96 0.87 -9.36
C VAL A 68 -3.39 0.89 -7.90
N ILE A 69 -2.62 0.28 -7.01
CA ILE A 69 -2.98 0.24 -5.58
C ILE A 69 -2.83 1.62 -4.93
N VAL A 70 -1.83 2.43 -5.31
CA VAL A 70 -1.74 3.82 -4.85
C VAL A 70 -2.97 4.63 -5.26
N PHE A 71 -3.46 4.46 -6.49
CA PHE A 71 -4.71 5.09 -6.91
C PHE A 71 -5.92 4.59 -6.11
N TYR A 72 -6.01 3.28 -5.85
CA TYR A 72 -7.10 2.72 -5.05
C TYR A 72 -7.07 3.22 -3.59
N ALA A 73 -5.88 3.40 -3.02
CA ALA A 73 -5.71 3.98 -1.69
C ALA A 73 -6.22 5.43 -1.61
N LEU A 74 -6.13 6.22 -2.68
CA LEU A 74 -6.71 7.58 -2.74
C LEU A 74 -8.25 7.58 -2.76
N PHE A 75 -8.91 6.50 -3.19
CA PHE A 75 -10.37 6.39 -3.18
C PHE A 75 -10.94 5.83 -1.87
N ILE A 76 -10.14 5.05 -1.14
CA ILE A 76 -10.53 4.49 0.16
C ILE A 76 -10.45 5.53 1.29
N LEU A 77 -9.49 6.46 1.18
CA LEU A 77 -9.19 7.48 2.19
C LEU A 77 -10.07 8.72 2.02
#